data_AF-A0A942AJ03-F1
#
_entry.id   AF-A0A942AJ03-F1
#
_cell.length_a   1.000
_cell.length_b   1.000
_cell.length_c   1.000
_cell.angle_alpha   90.00
_cell.angle_beta   90.00
_cell.angle_gamma   90.00
#
_symmetry.space_group_name_H-M   'P 1'
#
loop_
_entity.id
_entity.type
_entity.pdbx_description
1 polymer ?
#
loop_
_entity_poly.entity_id
_entity_poly.type
_entity_poly.pdbx_seq_one_letter_code
_entity_poly.pdbx_strand_id
1 'polypeptide(L)'
;EDLRQYPHLRMASGEDDTGVIISFNSEAESVQDSLLIPAGTRSLAINPLNWRTDATPASRQENPGACFPDYSGEIVTEIPHLTGAYIDPVRGSLKVPDVSPADYPPGLSLFSEGVYHLYDYQFFYRSLQENVAVRLNAYLRAHAAR
;
A
#
# COMPACT_ATOMS: atom_id res chain seq x y z
N GLU A 1 -16.23 5.03 10.31
CA GLU A 1 -17.69 4.96 10.46
C GLU A 1 -18.26 3.80 9.66
N ASP A 2 -17.94 3.76 8.37
CA ASP A 2 -18.46 2.79 7.40
C ASP A 2 -18.32 1.32 7.80
N LEU A 3 -17.16 0.90 8.33
CA LEU A 3 -16.98 -0.50 8.76
C LEU A 3 -17.92 -0.93 9.91
N ARG A 4 -18.39 0.03 10.73
CA ARG A 4 -19.40 -0.25 11.77
C ARG A 4 -20.79 -0.37 11.17
N GLN A 5 -21.08 0.43 10.14
CA GLN A 5 -22.37 0.46 9.47
C GLN A 5 -22.54 -0.72 8.48
N TYR A 6 -21.43 -1.17 7.88
CA TYR A 6 -21.41 -2.15 6.80
C TYR A 6 -20.47 -3.32 7.16
N PRO A 7 -20.92 -4.29 7.96
CA PRO A 7 -20.08 -5.36 8.51
C PRO A 7 -19.52 -6.33 7.46
N HIS A 8 -20.03 -6.28 6.22
CA HIS A 8 -19.49 -7.03 5.09
C HIS A 8 -18.19 -6.40 4.55
N LEU A 9 -17.93 -5.12 4.82
CA LEU A 9 -16.66 -4.48 4.56
C LEU A 9 -15.69 -4.87 5.67
N ARG A 10 -14.64 -5.63 5.31
CA ARG A 10 -13.63 -6.11 6.24
C ARG A 10 -12.27 -5.74 5.70
N MET A 11 -11.42 -5.12 6.51
CA MET A 11 -10.04 -4.83 6.12
C MET A 11 -9.21 -6.12 6.16
N ALA A 12 -8.18 -6.20 5.31
CA ALA A 12 -7.17 -7.24 5.43
C ALA A 12 -6.42 -7.09 6.77
N SER A 13 -6.13 -8.23 7.37
CA SER A 13 -5.35 -8.43 8.59
C SER A 13 -4.10 -9.29 8.38
N GLY A 14 -4.03 -9.99 7.25
CA GLY A 14 -2.90 -10.81 6.83
C GLY A 14 -2.83 -11.03 5.31
N GLU A 15 -1.81 -11.77 4.91
CA GLU A 15 -1.45 -12.00 3.50
C GLU A 15 -2.44 -12.90 2.75
N ASP A 16 -3.08 -13.86 3.42
CA ASP A 16 -3.93 -14.88 2.80
C ASP A 16 -5.44 -14.63 3.00
N ASP A 17 -5.80 -13.50 3.60
CA ASP A 17 -7.20 -13.11 3.79
C ASP A 17 -7.93 -13.03 2.44
N THR A 18 -9.17 -13.53 2.39
CA THR A 18 -10.04 -13.45 1.21
C THR A 18 -11.36 -12.78 1.54
N GLY A 19 -11.96 -12.08 0.56
CA GLY A 19 -13.20 -11.31 0.79
C GLY A 19 -13.01 -10.15 1.77
N VAL A 20 -11.87 -9.44 1.63
CA VAL A 20 -11.44 -8.30 2.43
C VAL A 20 -10.94 -7.16 1.53
N ILE A 21 -10.75 -5.98 2.11
CA ILE A 21 -10.24 -4.76 1.48
C ILE A 21 -8.76 -4.60 1.81
N ILE A 22 -7.93 -4.50 0.78
CA ILE A 22 -6.56 -4.01 0.89
C ILE A 22 -6.60 -2.49 0.69
N SER A 23 -6.02 -1.76 1.63
CA SER A 23 -5.95 -0.30 1.60
C SER A 23 -4.60 0.14 2.15
N PHE A 24 -4.04 1.18 1.54
CA PHE A 24 -2.91 1.94 2.03
C PHE A 24 -2.84 3.23 1.21
N ASN A 25 -2.27 4.29 1.78
CA ASN A 25 -1.89 5.49 1.04
C ASN A 25 -0.46 5.81 1.47
N SER A 26 0.46 5.86 0.51
CA SER A 26 1.86 6.15 0.81
C SER A 26 2.12 7.66 0.95
N GLU A 27 2.89 8.01 1.98
CA GLU A 27 3.26 9.37 2.33
C GLU A 27 4.73 9.43 2.74
N ALA A 28 5.40 10.56 2.48
CA ALA A 28 6.67 10.87 3.12
C ALA A 28 6.48 11.01 4.65
N GLU A 29 7.56 10.80 5.40
CA GLU A 29 7.54 10.86 6.87
C GLU A 29 7.12 12.24 7.39
N SER A 30 7.49 13.31 6.68
CA SER A 30 7.15 14.69 7.03
C SER A 30 5.67 15.04 6.86
N VAL A 31 4.88 14.25 6.12
CA VAL A 31 3.46 14.56 5.85
C VAL A 31 2.62 14.34 7.12
N GLN A 32 1.94 15.40 7.55
CA GLN A 32 1.06 15.39 8.73
C GLN A 32 -0.41 15.71 8.39
N ASP A 33 -0.69 16.05 7.13
CA ASP A 33 -2.02 16.35 6.61
C ASP A 33 -2.05 16.07 5.10
N SER A 34 -3.12 15.46 4.61
CA SER A 34 -3.32 15.17 3.19
C SER A 34 -4.81 15.07 2.87
N LEU A 35 -5.18 15.24 1.60
CA LEU A 35 -6.57 15.08 1.16
C LEU A 35 -7.13 13.68 1.51
N LEU A 36 -6.27 12.66 1.41
CA LEU A 36 -6.63 11.26 1.65
C LEU A 36 -6.77 10.98 3.15
N ILE A 37 -5.93 11.63 3.97
CA ILE A 37 -5.87 11.41 5.41
C ILE A 37 -5.74 12.78 6.09
N PRO A 38 -6.88 13.49 6.28
CA PRO A 38 -6.88 14.79 6.93
C PRO A 38 -6.30 14.72 8.35
N ALA A 39 -5.67 15.79 8.81
CA ALA A 39 -5.13 15.91 10.15
C ALA A 39 -6.20 15.58 11.22
N GLY A 40 -5.79 14.79 12.22
CA GLY A 40 -6.70 14.32 13.27
C GLY A 40 -7.59 13.13 12.88
N THR A 41 -7.49 12.64 11.64
CA THR A 41 -8.12 11.39 11.22
C THR A 41 -7.10 10.25 11.15
N ARG A 42 -7.59 9.01 11.11
CA ARG A 42 -6.76 7.82 10.98
C ARG A 42 -7.28 6.93 9.87
N SER A 43 -6.40 6.58 8.93
CA SER A 43 -6.68 5.59 7.90
C SER A 43 -6.49 4.16 8.41
N LEU A 44 -7.10 3.21 7.71
CA LEU A 44 -6.84 1.78 7.90
C LEU A 44 -5.97 1.29 6.75
N ALA A 45 -4.83 0.73 7.10
CA ALA A 45 -3.84 0.27 6.14
C ALA A 45 -3.30 -1.12 6.48
N ILE A 46 -2.83 -1.80 5.44
CA ILE A 46 -1.98 -2.99 5.52
C ILE A 46 -0.70 -2.68 4.74
N ASN A 47 0.46 -2.97 5.33
CA ASN A 47 1.74 -2.73 4.69
C ASN A 47 1.96 -3.78 3.59
N PRO A 48 2.02 -3.41 2.30
CA PRO A 48 2.14 -4.37 1.21
C PRO A 48 3.47 -5.14 1.21
N LEU A 49 4.49 -4.67 1.93
CA LEU A 49 5.80 -5.33 1.99
C LEU A 49 5.83 -6.53 2.94
N ASN A 50 5.03 -6.51 4.02
CA ASN A 50 5.04 -7.58 5.03
C ASN A 50 3.63 -8.06 5.45
N TRP A 51 2.58 -7.50 4.84
CA TRP A 51 1.17 -7.81 5.08
C TRP A 51 0.72 -7.67 6.53
N ARG A 52 1.36 -6.78 7.30
CA ARG A 52 0.97 -6.43 8.68
C ARG A 52 0.16 -5.14 8.72
N THR A 53 -0.71 -5.03 9.73
CA THR A 53 -1.55 -3.85 9.99
C THR A 53 -1.08 -3.04 11.20
N ASP A 54 0.03 -3.43 11.82
CA ASP A 54 0.66 -2.72 12.94
C ASP A 54 1.84 -1.87 12.45
N ALA A 55 2.53 -1.21 13.38
CA ALA A 55 3.66 -0.35 13.09
C ALA A 55 4.97 -1.13 12.81
N THR A 56 4.93 -2.45 12.60
CA THR A 56 6.12 -3.24 12.29
C THR A 56 6.71 -2.79 10.95
N PRO A 57 7.93 -2.23 10.93
CA PRO A 57 8.55 -1.79 9.69
C PRO A 57 8.92 -2.97 8.81
N ALA A 58 8.82 -2.76 7.50
CA ALA A 58 9.46 -3.58 6.48
C ALA A 58 10.62 -2.79 5.88
N SER A 59 11.79 -3.41 5.82
CA SER A 59 12.97 -2.84 5.19
C SER A 59 12.82 -2.78 3.67
N ARG A 60 13.60 -1.93 2.98
CA ARG A 60 13.64 -1.92 1.51
C ARG A 60 14.01 -3.26 0.89
N GLN A 61 14.71 -4.13 1.61
CA GLN A 61 15.06 -5.47 1.12
C GLN A 61 13.84 -6.39 0.96
N GLU A 62 12.74 -6.07 1.66
CA GLU A 62 11.45 -6.75 1.54
C GLU A 62 10.59 -6.19 0.40
N ASN A 63 11.08 -5.18 -0.34
CA ASN A 63 10.46 -4.71 -1.57
C ASN A 63 11.07 -5.44 -2.79
N PRO A 64 10.35 -6.42 -3.40
CA PRO A 64 10.87 -7.23 -4.49
C PRO A 64 10.99 -6.44 -5.80
N GLY A 65 10.29 -5.31 -5.96
CA GLY A 65 10.39 -4.49 -7.16
C GLY A 65 9.26 -3.48 -7.28
N ALA A 66 9.65 -2.21 -7.40
CA ALA A 66 8.77 -1.16 -7.87
C ALA A 66 8.75 -1.18 -9.41
N CYS A 67 7.58 -1.14 -10.04
CA CYS A 67 7.43 -1.19 -11.49
C CYS A 67 6.73 0.06 -12.02
N PHE A 68 7.30 0.66 -13.06
CA PHE A 68 6.80 1.87 -13.71
C PHE A 68 6.42 1.54 -15.15
N PRO A 69 5.13 1.24 -15.41
CA PRO A 69 4.66 0.93 -16.74
C PRO A 69 4.39 2.20 -17.57
N ASP A 70 4.40 2.04 -18.89
CA ASP A 70 3.85 3.05 -19.79
C ASP A 70 2.32 2.94 -19.92
N TYR A 71 1.72 3.76 -20.80
CA TYR A 71 0.28 3.75 -21.04
C TYR A 71 -0.24 2.48 -21.73
N SER A 72 0.65 1.66 -22.32
CA SER A 72 0.28 0.34 -22.87
C SER A 72 0.24 -0.75 -21.79
N GLY A 73 0.82 -0.48 -20.62
CA GLY A 73 0.98 -1.43 -19.51
C GLY A 73 2.30 -2.20 -19.55
N GLU A 74 3.20 -1.91 -20.50
CA GLU A 74 4.54 -2.48 -20.53
C GLU A 74 5.39 -1.89 -19.40
N ILE A 75 6.05 -2.74 -18.60
CA ILE A 75 6.98 -2.30 -17.55
C ILE A 75 8.23 -1.73 -18.23
N VAL A 76 8.38 -0.40 -18.20
CA VAL A 76 9.56 0.29 -18.79
C VAL A 76 10.73 0.31 -17.81
N THR A 77 10.44 0.48 -16.52
CA THR A 77 11.45 0.53 -15.47
C THR A 77 11.03 -0.34 -14.30
N GLU A 78 11.97 -1.11 -13.77
CA GLU A 78 11.81 -1.87 -12.53
C GLU A 78 12.98 -1.57 -11.58
N ILE A 79 12.66 -1.20 -10.34
CA ILE A 79 13.64 -0.83 -9.33
C ILE A 79 13.50 -1.78 -8.14
N PRO A 80 14.43 -2.74 -7.97
CA PRO A 80 14.44 -3.59 -6.79
C PRO A 80 14.76 -2.75 -5.56
N HIS A 81 14.12 -3.10 -4.43
CA HIS A 81 14.38 -2.48 -3.14
C HIS A 81 14.20 -0.95 -3.15
N LEU A 82 13.25 -0.40 -3.92
CA LEU A 82 13.06 1.05 -4.01
C LEU A 82 12.91 1.70 -2.63
N THR A 83 12.00 1.15 -1.81
CA THR A 83 11.72 1.68 -0.47
C THR A 83 11.25 0.59 0.48
N GLY A 84 11.59 0.76 1.76
CA GLY A 84 10.88 0.14 2.87
C GLY A 84 9.56 0.85 3.14
N ALA A 85 8.82 0.37 4.13
CA ALA A 85 7.58 0.99 4.55
C ALA A 85 7.19 0.61 5.98
N TYR A 86 6.49 1.51 6.67
CA TYR A 86 5.84 1.22 7.96
C TYR A 86 4.52 1.97 8.08
N ILE A 87 3.58 1.46 8.89
CA ILE A 87 2.32 2.16 9.15
C ILE A 87 2.55 3.16 10.29
N ASP A 88 2.23 4.42 10.05
CA ASP A 88 2.22 5.46 11.08
C ASP A 88 1.17 5.11 12.16
N PRO A 89 1.56 4.98 13.44
CA PRO A 89 0.62 4.56 14.49
C PRO A 89 -0.49 5.57 14.76
N VAL A 90 -0.25 6.86 14.47
CA VAL A 90 -1.19 7.96 14.67
C VAL A 90 -2.09 8.13 13.45
N ARG A 91 -1.50 8.30 12.26
CA ARG A 91 -2.22 8.59 11.01
C ARG A 91 -2.77 7.36 10.31
N GLY A 92 -2.17 6.19 10.52
CA GLY A 92 -2.47 4.97 9.78
C GLY A 92 -2.08 5.04 8.30
N SER A 93 -1.28 6.03 7.90
CA SER A 93 -0.70 6.11 6.56
C SER A 93 0.52 5.22 6.42
N LEU A 94 0.86 4.83 5.20
CA LEU A 94 2.04 4.03 4.90
C LEU A 94 3.22 4.99 4.67
N LYS A 95 4.13 5.08 5.63
CA LYS A 95 5.32 5.93 5.51
C LYS A 95 6.40 5.22 4.71
N VAL A 96 6.96 5.93 3.71
CA VAL A 96 8.02 5.44 2.82
C VAL A 96 9.30 6.28 3.02
N PRO A 97 10.30 5.77 3.75
CA PRO A 97 11.45 6.59 4.18
C PRO A 97 12.54 6.76 3.10
N ASP A 98 12.56 5.91 2.07
CA ASP A 98 13.68 5.86 1.12
C ASP A 98 13.42 6.59 -0.21
N VAL A 99 12.30 7.32 -0.33
CA VAL A 99 11.93 8.07 -1.54
C VAL A 99 11.78 9.56 -1.24
N SER A 100 12.29 10.39 -2.17
CA SER A 100 12.22 11.84 -2.10
C SER A 100 11.00 12.38 -2.85
N PRO A 101 10.28 13.38 -2.30
CA PRO A 101 9.21 14.05 -3.02
C PRO A 101 9.66 14.75 -4.31
N ALA A 102 10.94 15.11 -4.41
CA ALA A 102 11.51 15.71 -5.62
C ALA A 102 11.58 14.70 -6.78
N ASP A 103 11.86 13.43 -6.48
CA ASP A 103 11.94 12.37 -7.49
C ASP A 103 10.55 11.86 -7.89
N TYR A 104 9.59 11.95 -6.98
CA TYR A 104 8.21 11.48 -7.14
C TYR A 104 7.19 12.58 -6.83
N PRO A 105 7.06 13.59 -7.72
CA PRO A 105 6.16 14.72 -7.49
C PRO A 105 4.68 14.29 -7.55
N PRO A 106 3.77 14.97 -6.86
CA PRO A 106 2.35 14.59 -6.75
C PRO A 106 1.57 14.49 -8.07
N GLY A 107 2.10 14.99 -9.19
CA GLY A 107 1.53 14.90 -10.54
C GLY A 107 0.25 15.71 -10.79
N LEU A 108 -0.56 15.92 -9.75
CA LEU A 108 -1.80 16.68 -9.73
C LEU A 108 -1.70 17.77 -8.67
N SER A 109 -2.17 18.97 -8.99
CA SER A 109 -2.18 20.12 -8.07
C SER A 109 -3.01 19.93 -6.81
N LEU A 110 -3.82 18.86 -6.77
CA LEU A 110 -4.65 18.49 -5.64
C LEU A 110 -3.85 17.81 -4.51
N PHE A 111 -2.72 17.21 -4.82
CA PHE A 111 -1.88 16.51 -3.85
C PHE A 111 -0.67 17.37 -3.46
N SER A 112 -0.42 17.43 -2.15
CA SER A 112 0.75 18.11 -1.60
C SER A 112 2.03 17.31 -1.83
N GLU A 113 3.17 17.97 -1.77
CA GLU A 113 4.49 17.33 -1.80
C GLU A 113 4.60 16.23 -0.74
N GLY A 114 5.13 15.07 -1.13
CA GLY A 114 5.26 13.89 -0.27
C GLY A 114 4.00 13.04 -0.16
N VAL A 115 2.88 13.40 -0.80
CA VAL A 115 1.73 12.50 -0.99
C VAL A 115 1.98 11.65 -2.23
N TYR A 116 2.17 10.34 -2.04
CA TYR A 116 2.61 9.43 -3.10
C TYR A 116 1.48 8.58 -3.69
N HIS A 117 0.21 9.02 -3.54
CA HIS A 117 -0.95 8.22 -3.93
C HIS A 117 -0.93 7.73 -5.38
N LEU A 118 -0.43 8.54 -6.32
CA LEU A 118 -0.30 8.14 -7.73
C LEU A 118 0.71 7.00 -7.95
N TYR A 119 1.65 6.84 -7.02
CA TYR A 119 2.74 5.87 -7.09
C TYR A 119 2.46 4.61 -6.25
N ASP A 120 1.35 4.54 -5.50
CA ASP A 120 1.02 3.44 -4.59
C ASP A 120 1.17 2.05 -5.26
N TYR A 121 0.56 1.87 -6.43
CA TYR A 121 0.68 0.61 -7.18
C TYR A 121 2.07 0.38 -7.75
N GLN A 122 2.78 1.45 -8.12
CA GLN A 122 4.10 1.37 -8.74
C GLN A 122 5.16 0.97 -7.71
N PHE A 123 5.18 1.60 -6.53
CA PHE A 123 6.15 1.36 -5.45
C PHE A 123 6.11 -0.07 -4.91
N PHE A 124 4.94 -0.72 -4.96
CA PHE A 124 4.71 -2.03 -4.36
C PHE A 124 4.24 -3.08 -5.36
N TYR A 125 4.43 -2.84 -6.67
CA TYR A 125 3.87 -3.66 -7.74
C TYR A 125 4.16 -5.16 -7.58
N ARG A 126 5.43 -5.54 -7.35
CA ARG A 126 5.81 -6.95 -7.22
C ARG A 126 5.26 -7.58 -5.94
N SER A 127 5.24 -6.85 -4.83
CA SER A 127 4.61 -7.33 -3.58
C SER A 127 3.11 -7.61 -3.77
N LEU A 128 2.41 -6.71 -4.45
CA LEU A 128 0.99 -6.90 -4.78
C LEU A 128 0.79 -8.10 -5.71
N GLN A 129 1.63 -8.23 -6.75
CA GLN A 129 1.59 -9.36 -7.68
C GLN A 129 1.80 -10.71 -6.98
N GLU A 130 2.80 -10.81 -6.11
CA GLU A 130 3.05 -12.01 -5.31
C GLU A 130 1.85 -12.35 -4.41
N ASN A 131 1.26 -11.34 -3.77
CA ASN A 131 0.14 -11.55 -2.87
C ASN A 131 -1.17 -11.91 -3.59
N VAL A 132 -1.37 -11.47 -4.84
CA VAL A 132 -2.47 -11.97 -5.68
C VAL A 132 -2.40 -13.49 -5.79
N ALA A 133 -1.22 -14.07 -5.99
CA ALA A 133 -1.05 -15.52 -6.03
C ALA A 133 -1.35 -16.18 -4.66
N VAL A 134 -0.90 -15.58 -3.56
CA VAL A 134 -1.20 -16.06 -2.19
C VAL A 134 -2.70 -16.12 -1.94
N ARG A 135 -3.41 -15.02 -2.21
CA ARG A 135 -4.87 -14.90 -1.99
C ARG A 135 -5.66 -15.78 -2.95
N LEU A 136 -5.23 -15.93 -4.21
CA LEU A 136 -5.86 -16.86 -5.15
C LEU A 136 -5.76 -18.30 -4.64
N ASN A 137 -4.58 -18.70 -4.17
CA ASN A 137 -4.38 -20.03 -3.60
C ASN A 137 -5.22 -20.24 -2.33
N ALA A 138 -5.33 -19.23 -1.46
CA ALA A 138 -6.19 -19.29 -0.27
C ALA A 138 -7.67 -19.45 -0.66
N TYR A 139 -8.13 -18.69 -1.66
CA TYR A 139 -9.48 -18.79 -2.19
C TYR A 139 -9.78 -20.18 -2.75
N LEU A 140 -8.90 -20.70 -3.62
CA LEU A 140 -9.06 -22.02 -4.24
C LEU A 140 -9.08 -23.12 -3.18
N ARG A 141 -8.18 -23.09 -2.18
CA ARG A 141 -8.19 -24.08 -1.08
C ARG A 141 -9.51 -24.06 -0.30
N ALA A 142 -10.06 -22.88 -0.01
CA ALA A 142 -11.32 -22.74 0.72
C ALA A 142 -12.55 -23.23 -0.08
N HIS A 143 -12.44 -23.33 -1.41
CA HIS A 143 -13.54 -23.70 -2.30
C HIS A 143 -13.35 -25.03 -3.04
N ALA A 144 -12.20 -25.69 -2.92
CA ALA A 144 -11.90 -26.97 -3.57
C ALA A 144 -12.74 -28.15 -3.06
N ALA A 145 -13.47 -27.99 -1.94
CA ALA A 145 -14.33 -29.01 -1.34
C ALA A 145 -15.84 -28.71 -1.48
N ARG A 146 -16.21 -27.74 -2.32
CA ARG A 146 -17.60 -27.45 -2.72
C ARG A 146 -17.90 -28.03 -4.09
#